data_AF-A0A916FJA8-F1
#
_entry.id   AF-A0A916FJA8-F1
#
_cell.length_a   1.000
_cell.length_b   1.000
_cell.length_c   1.000
_cell.angle_alpha   90.00
_cell.angle_beta   90.00
_cell.angle_gamma   90.00
#
_symmetry.space_group_name_H-M   'P 1'
#
loop_
_entity.id
_entity.type
_entity.pdbx_description
1 polymer ?
#
loop_
_entity_poly.entity_id
_entity_poly.type
_entity_poly.pdbx_seq_one_letter_code
_entity_poly.pdbx_strand_id
1 'polypeptide(L)'
;MVHALEKIHTLLKPDGILLDIHPTNEPAALAVRLREQLIPAGWIHESDDYVEYEWADEALQRSVDTGRFKLERTGTFDFIWHADSMADLRIYLAEEWKDASIDDVTAMRIEELLKLPVQDKEILVSEAIRIARYRRT
;
A
#
# COMPACT_ATOMS: atom_id res chain seq x y z
N MET A 1 4.07 0.24 16.76
CA MET A 1 4.73 -1.02 16.31
C MET A 1 5.77 -1.60 17.27
N VAL A 2 6.70 -0.82 17.86
CA VAL A 2 7.81 -1.33 18.71
C VAL A 2 7.38 -2.34 19.79
N HIS A 3 6.34 -2.03 20.57
CA HIS A 3 5.84 -2.93 21.61
C HIS A 3 5.36 -4.29 21.06
N ALA A 4 4.77 -4.30 19.86
CA ALA A 4 4.33 -5.53 19.20
C ALA A 4 5.52 -6.42 18.81
N LEU A 5 6.60 -5.83 18.28
CA LEU A 5 7.82 -6.56 17.92
C LEU A 5 8.49 -7.21 19.14
N GLU A 6 8.52 -6.51 20.28
CA GLU A 6 9.03 -7.06 21.54
C GLU A 6 8.18 -8.23 22.02
N LYS A 7 6.84 -8.08 21.99
CA LYS A 7 5.93 -9.17 22.35
C LYS A 7 6.09 -10.36 21.41
N ILE A 8 6.17 -10.15 20.10
CA ILE A 8 6.40 -11.21 19.11
C ILE A 8 7.71 -11.94 19.38
N HIS A 9 8.81 -11.23 19.68
CA HIS A 9 10.10 -11.84 20.01
C HIS A 9 10.00 -12.80 21.20
N THR A 10 9.27 -12.41 22.25
CA THR A 10 9.07 -13.27 23.43
C THR A 10 8.20 -14.50 23.17
N LEU A 11 7.31 -14.44 22.19
CA LEU A 11 6.38 -15.53 21.83
C LEU A 11 6.97 -16.51 20.82
N LEU A 12 7.84 -16.04 19.92
CA LEU A 12 8.46 -16.90 18.91
C LEU A 12 9.47 -17.85 19.55
N LYS A 13 9.48 -19.11 19.11
CA LYS A 13 10.54 -20.07 19.48
C LYS A 13 11.90 -19.61 18.90
N PRO A 14 13.03 -20.11 19.43
CA PRO A 14 14.33 -19.91 18.77
C PRO A 14 14.24 -20.28 17.28
N ASP A 15 14.91 -19.51 16.41
CA ASP A 15 14.80 -19.60 14.94
C ASP A 15 13.39 -19.36 14.37
N GLY A 16 12.45 -18.87 15.17
CA GLY A 16 11.11 -18.48 14.74
C GLY A 16 11.14 -17.38 13.68
N ILE A 17 10.10 -17.33 12.85
CA ILE A 17 10.03 -16.42 11.70
C ILE A 17 8.97 -15.35 11.97
N LEU A 18 9.34 -14.10 11.73
CA LEU A 18 8.41 -12.98 11.60
C LEU A 18 8.32 -12.62 10.11
N LEU A 19 7.09 -12.66 9.59
CA LEU A 19 6.76 -12.07 8.30
C LEU A 19 6.10 -10.72 8.56
N ASP A 20 6.63 -9.71 7.92
CA ASP A 20 6.14 -8.35 7.96
C ASP A 20 5.65 -7.98 6.55
N ILE A 21 4.44 -7.43 6.48
CA ILE A 21 3.78 -7.02 5.25
C ILE A 21 3.03 -5.73 5.55
N HIS A 22 3.42 -4.64 4.90
CA HIS A 22 2.74 -3.36 5.02
C HIS A 22 2.99 -2.50 3.78
N PRO A 23 2.12 -1.51 3.48
CA PRO A 23 2.35 -0.55 2.40
C PRO A 23 3.67 0.20 2.57
N THR A 24 4.29 0.57 1.46
CA THR A 24 5.43 1.50 1.47
C THR A 24 4.95 2.93 1.70
N ASN A 25 5.88 3.88 1.85
CA ASN A 25 5.54 5.30 1.90
C ASN A 25 5.28 5.92 0.51
N GLU A 26 5.19 5.11 -0.55
CA GLU A 26 4.80 5.58 -1.87
C GLU A 26 3.28 5.74 -1.96
N PRO A 27 2.77 6.82 -2.56
CA PRO A 27 1.34 7.00 -2.72
C PRO A 27 0.73 5.96 -3.65
N ALA A 28 -0.53 5.59 -3.42
CA ALA A 28 -1.24 4.66 -4.28
C ALA A 28 -1.47 5.26 -5.68
N ALA A 29 -1.09 4.55 -6.72
CA ALA A 29 -1.20 4.98 -8.11
C ALA A 29 -2.61 4.78 -8.64
N LEU A 30 -3.09 5.75 -9.41
CA LEU A 30 -4.34 5.64 -10.17
C LEU A 30 -4.04 5.50 -11.66
N ALA A 31 -4.66 4.51 -12.29
CA ALA A 31 -4.63 4.33 -13.74
C ALA A 31 -6.01 3.92 -14.25
N VAL A 32 -6.28 4.18 -15.53
CA VAL A 32 -7.47 3.68 -16.21
C VAL A 32 -7.04 2.64 -17.23
N ARG A 33 -7.59 1.44 -17.12
CA ARG A 33 -7.45 0.42 -18.16
C ARG A 33 -8.49 0.65 -19.23
N LEU A 34 -8.04 0.75 -20.48
CA LEU A 34 -8.87 0.78 -21.68
C LEU A 34 -8.44 -0.41 -22.55
N ARG A 35 -9.15 -1.54 -22.44
CA ARG A 35 -8.72 -2.82 -23.04
C ARG A 35 -7.30 -3.22 -22.60
N GLU A 36 -6.35 -3.27 -23.54
CA GLU A 36 -4.95 -3.65 -23.30
C GLU A 36 -4.07 -2.45 -22.89
N GLN A 37 -4.62 -1.23 -22.91
CA GLN A 37 -3.87 -0.02 -22.55
C GLN A 37 -4.10 0.33 -21.09
N LEU A 38 -3.01 0.59 -20.37
CA LEU A 38 -3.05 1.17 -19.04
C LEU A 38 -2.59 2.62 -19.11
N ILE A 39 -3.49 3.55 -18.77
CA ILE A 39 -3.22 4.98 -18.83
C ILE A 39 -3.07 5.52 -17.41
N PRO A 40 -1.86 5.96 -17.01
CA PRO A 40 -1.67 6.61 -15.71
C PRO A 40 -2.55 7.86 -15.60
N ALA A 41 -3.23 8.00 -14.47
CA ALA A 41 -4.22 9.07 -14.26
C ALA A 41 -3.84 10.01 -13.11
N GLY A 42 -3.15 9.51 -12.07
CA GLY A 42 -2.70 10.32 -10.94
C GLY A 42 -2.35 9.46 -9.73
N TRP A 43 -2.51 10.02 -8.53
CA TRP A 43 -2.21 9.38 -7.25
C TRP A 43 -3.35 9.64 -6.26
N ILE A 44 -3.50 8.75 -5.29
CA ILE A 44 -4.27 9.01 -4.08
C ILE A 44 -3.35 9.72 -3.08
N HIS A 45 -3.89 10.69 -2.35
CA HIS A 45 -3.18 11.42 -1.31
C HIS A 45 -3.80 11.12 0.06
N GLU A 46 -3.00 10.54 0.95
CA GLU A 46 -3.35 10.36 2.36
C GLU A 46 -2.73 11.47 3.21
N SER A 47 -3.53 12.02 4.12
CA SER A 47 -3.18 13.22 4.87
C SER A 47 -2.09 13.00 5.94
N ASP A 48 -2.00 11.78 6.52
CA ASP A 48 -1.15 11.51 7.69
C ASP A 48 -0.49 10.11 7.73
N ASP A 49 -0.85 9.16 6.84
CA ASP A 49 -0.45 7.75 6.99
C ASP A 49 0.99 7.41 6.54
N TYR A 50 1.64 8.25 5.73
CA TYR A 50 3.02 8.03 5.31
C TYR A 50 4.01 8.00 6.48
N VAL A 51 3.70 8.73 7.56
CA VAL A 51 4.54 8.79 8.76
C VAL A 51 4.45 7.47 9.55
N GLU A 52 3.30 6.81 9.55
CA GLU A 52 3.14 5.54 10.25
C GLU A 52 3.93 4.40 9.61
N TYR A 53 4.00 4.38 8.27
CA TYR A 53 4.82 3.41 7.52
C TYR A 53 6.31 3.66 7.74
N GLU A 54 6.76 4.92 7.77
CA GLU A 54 8.15 5.24 8.14
C GLU A 54 8.47 4.79 9.58
N TRP A 55 7.56 5.00 10.53
CA TRP A 55 7.73 4.51 11.90
C TRP A 55 7.73 2.97 12.00
N ALA A 56 7.01 2.28 11.11
CA ALA A 56 7.04 0.82 11.01
C ALA A 56 8.44 0.34 10.57
N ASP A 57 8.97 0.94 9.52
CA ASP A 57 10.31 0.67 9.01
C ASP A 57 11.38 0.94 10.07
N GLU A 58 11.31 2.07 10.76
CA GLU A 58 12.22 2.40 11.86
C GLU A 58 12.15 1.41 13.02
N ALA A 59 10.95 0.97 13.40
CA ALA A 59 10.75 0.01 14.49
C ALA A 59 11.35 -1.37 14.15
N LEU A 60 11.20 -1.81 12.90
CA LEU A 60 11.79 -3.05 12.39
C LEU A 60 13.32 -2.92 12.34
N GLN A 61 13.84 -1.83 11.80
CA GLN A 61 15.28 -1.58 11.73
C GLN A 61 15.91 -1.57 13.13
N ARG A 62 15.29 -0.88 14.10
CA ARG A 62 15.75 -0.89 15.50
C ARG A 62 15.76 -2.30 16.10
N SER A 63 14.79 -3.14 15.72
CA SER A 63 14.73 -4.53 16.20
C SER A 63 15.85 -5.40 15.60
N VAL A 64 16.30 -5.09 14.39
CA VAL A 64 17.49 -5.69 13.78
C VAL A 64 18.76 -5.19 14.44
N ASP A 65 18.89 -3.87 14.64
CA ASP A 65 20.08 -3.24 15.23
C ASP A 65 20.33 -3.68 16.68
N THR A 66 19.25 -3.91 17.43
CA THR A 66 19.30 -4.45 18.81
C THR A 66 19.49 -5.97 18.85
N GLY A 67 19.65 -6.62 17.69
CA GLY A 67 19.93 -8.04 17.57
C GLY A 67 18.76 -8.95 17.91
N ARG A 68 17.53 -8.44 18.09
CA ARG A 68 16.34 -9.28 18.39
C ARG A 68 15.92 -10.11 17.20
N PHE A 69 16.07 -9.55 16.00
CA PHE A 69 15.78 -10.22 14.75
C PHE A 69 16.93 -10.06 13.77
N LYS A 70 17.05 -11.01 12.85
CA LYS A 70 17.91 -10.96 11.69
C LYS A 70 17.06 -10.86 10.43
N LEU A 71 17.22 -9.80 9.65
CA LEU A 71 16.61 -9.72 8.32
C LEU A 71 17.21 -10.79 7.40
N GLU A 72 16.38 -11.65 6.82
CA GLU A 72 16.81 -12.69 5.88
C GLU A 72 16.54 -12.31 4.43
N ARG A 73 15.37 -11.71 4.18
CA ARG A 73 14.93 -11.35 2.84
C ARG A 73 13.92 -10.20 2.91
N THR A 74 13.96 -9.34 1.91
CA THR A 74 12.96 -8.30 1.66
C THR A 74 12.55 -8.33 0.19
N GLY A 75 11.38 -7.80 -0.11
CA GLY A 75 10.88 -7.58 -1.46
C GLY A 75 9.75 -6.58 -1.47
N THR A 76 9.35 -6.18 -2.67
CA THR A 76 8.19 -5.34 -2.92
C THR A 76 7.31 -5.99 -3.99
N PHE A 77 6.01 -5.74 -3.94
CA PHE A 77 5.05 -6.13 -4.97
C PHE A 77 3.89 -5.13 -5.00
N ASP A 78 3.22 -5.05 -6.15
CA ASP A 78 2.05 -4.18 -6.30
C ASP A 78 0.79 -4.94 -5.86
N PHE A 79 0.05 -4.35 -4.92
CA PHE A 79 -1.32 -4.75 -4.61
C PHE A 79 -2.27 -3.91 -5.45
N ILE A 80 -2.99 -4.57 -6.36
CA ILE A 80 -3.85 -3.92 -7.34
C ILE A 80 -5.31 -4.28 -7.06
N TRP A 81 -6.16 -3.26 -6.99
CA TRP A 81 -7.60 -3.42 -6.91
C TRP A 81 -8.32 -2.54 -7.93
N HIS A 82 -9.58 -2.87 -8.18
CA HIS A 82 -10.32 -2.39 -9.34
C HIS A 82 -11.60 -1.68 -8.92
N ALA A 83 -11.95 -0.60 -9.62
CA ALA A 83 -13.23 0.09 -9.46
C ALA A 83 -13.86 0.41 -10.83
N ASP A 84 -15.18 0.24 -10.93
CA ASP A 84 -15.91 0.46 -12.18
C ASP A 84 -16.16 1.96 -12.45
N SER A 85 -16.24 2.76 -11.39
CA SER A 85 -16.53 4.19 -11.49
C SER A 85 -15.83 5.01 -10.41
N MET A 86 -15.69 6.31 -10.67
CA MET A 86 -15.21 7.27 -9.68
C MET A 86 -16.14 7.37 -8.47
N ALA A 87 -17.43 7.10 -8.63
CA ALA A 87 -18.38 7.11 -7.52
C ALA A 87 -18.11 5.94 -6.56
N ASP A 88 -17.93 4.73 -7.10
CA ASP A 88 -17.64 3.53 -6.31
C ASP A 88 -16.30 3.66 -5.59
N LEU A 89 -15.28 4.17 -6.29
CA LEU A 89 -13.96 4.45 -5.70
C LEU A 89 -14.06 5.43 -4.53
N ARG A 90 -14.80 6.53 -4.68
CA ARG A 90 -14.98 7.52 -3.60
C ARG A 90 -15.73 6.96 -2.41
N ILE A 91 -16.73 6.10 -2.63
CA ILE A 91 -17.45 5.43 -1.55
C ILE A 91 -16.49 4.54 -0.75
N TYR A 92 -15.72 3.70 -1.45
CA TYR A 92 -14.74 2.83 -0.82
C TYR A 92 -13.70 3.62 0.01
N LEU A 93 -13.15 4.68 -0.57
CA LEU A 93 -12.17 5.53 0.13
C LEU A 93 -12.78 6.18 1.37
N ALA A 94 -14.01 6.68 1.31
CA ALA A 94 -14.67 7.28 2.47
C ALA A 94 -14.93 6.28 3.61
N GLU A 95 -15.12 5.00 3.29
CA GLU A 95 -15.40 3.95 4.27
C GLU A 95 -14.11 3.39 4.89
N GLU A 96 -13.15 3.02 4.05
CA GLU A 96 -11.97 2.25 4.44
C GLU A 96 -10.71 3.11 4.60
N TRP A 97 -10.62 4.25 3.92
CA TRP A 97 -9.43 5.11 3.81
C TRP A 97 -9.79 6.57 4.12
N LYS A 98 -10.25 6.82 5.35
CA LYS A 98 -10.97 8.05 5.73
C LYS A 98 -10.24 9.37 5.45
N ASP A 99 -8.91 9.34 5.44
CA ASP A 99 -8.06 10.51 5.21
C ASP A 99 -7.44 10.56 3.81
N ALA A 100 -7.88 9.66 2.92
CA ALA A 100 -7.48 9.61 1.53
C ALA A 100 -8.32 10.55 0.66
N SER A 101 -7.65 11.20 -0.29
CA SER A 101 -8.25 12.14 -1.21
C SER A 101 -7.71 11.94 -2.63
N ILE A 102 -8.55 12.26 -3.61
CA ILE A 102 -8.19 12.33 -5.02
C ILE A 102 -8.45 13.76 -5.45
N ASP A 103 -7.42 14.42 -5.97
CA ASP A 103 -7.54 15.80 -6.44
C ASP A 103 -8.48 15.90 -7.65
N ASP A 104 -9.09 17.08 -7.82
CA ASP A 104 -10.09 17.29 -8.87
C ASP A 104 -9.53 17.10 -10.28
N VAL A 105 -8.25 17.39 -10.51
CA VAL A 105 -7.61 17.22 -11.84
C VAL A 105 -7.51 15.73 -12.17
N THR A 106 -7.04 14.92 -11.22
CA THR A 106 -6.98 13.46 -11.36
C THR A 106 -8.38 12.87 -11.54
N ALA A 107 -9.35 13.30 -10.73
CA ALA A 107 -10.73 12.82 -10.83
C ALA A 107 -11.37 13.13 -12.19
N MET A 108 -11.23 14.38 -12.66
CA MET A 108 -11.72 14.80 -13.97
C MET A 108 -11.08 13.97 -15.10
N ARG A 109 -9.76 13.76 -15.05
CA ARG A 109 -9.05 12.96 -16.05
C ARG A 109 -9.55 11.52 -16.10
N ILE A 110 -9.77 10.88 -14.95
CA ILE A 110 -10.32 9.52 -14.89
C ILE A 110 -11.71 9.48 -15.51
N GLU A 111 -12.58 10.43 -15.15
CA GLU A 111 -13.93 10.49 -15.73
C GLU A 111 -13.91 10.70 -17.25
N GLU A 112 -13.02 11.54 -17.77
CA GLU A 112 -12.86 11.75 -19.21
C GLU A 112 -12.46 10.45 -19.92
N LEU A 113 -11.50 9.70 -19.35
CA LEU A 113 -11.07 8.41 -19.89
C LEU A 113 -12.22 7.39 -19.85
N LEU A 114 -13.00 7.35 -18.77
CA LEU A 114 -14.15 6.47 -18.64
C LEU A 114 -15.32 6.86 -19.58
N LYS A 115 -15.37 8.08 -20.11
CA LYS A 115 -16.39 8.52 -21.08
C LYS A 115 -16.07 8.08 -22.52
N LEU A 116 -14.85 7.64 -22.80
CA LEU A 116 -14.47 7.19 -24.14
C LEU A 116 -15.36 6.00 -24.58
N PRO A 117 -15.72 5.91 -25.88
CA PRO A 117 -16.58 4.86 -26.42
C PRO A 117 -15.79 3.55 -26.62
N VAL A 118 -15.10 3.10 -25.57
CA VAL A 118 -14.31 1.88 -25.50
C VAL A 118 -14.98 0.93 -24.51
N GLN A 119 -15.09 -0.34 -24.89
CA GLN A 119 -15.55 -1.43 -24.02
C GLN A 119 -14.39 -1.90 -23.14
N ASP A 120 -14.70 -2.53 -22.00
CA ASP A 120 -13.72 -3.02 -21.02
C ASP A 120 -12.84 -1.90 -20.45
N LYS A 121 -13.47 -1.09 -19.59
CA LYS A 121 -12.85 0.04 -18.90
C LYS A 121 -13.05 -0.07 -17.40
N GLU A 122 -12.02 0.27 -16.66
CA GLU A 122 -12.01 0.25 -15.20
C GLU A 122 -10.88 1.15 -14.68
N ILE A 123 -11.00 1.52 -13.42
CA ILE A 123 -9.97 2.20 -12.66
C ILE A 123 -9.15 1.12 -11.95
N LEU A 124 -7.83 1.23 -12.02
CA LEU A 124 -6.89 0.44 -11.24
C LEU A 124 -6.28 1.35 -10.19
N VAL A 125 -6.29 0.87 -8.96
CA VAL A 125 -5.53 1.45 -7.86
C VAL A 125 -4.40 0.49 -7.54
N SER A 126 -3.17 1.00 -7.47
CA SER A 126 -1.97 0.20 -7.23
C SER A 126 -1.21 0.73 -6.02
N GLU A 127 -1.03 -0.11 -5.03
CA GLU A 127 -0.23 0.18 -3.84
C GLU A 127 1.04 -0.65 -3.83
N ALA A 128 2.19 0.00 -3.63
CA ALA A 128 3.45 -0.72 -3.45
C ALA A 128 3.50 -1.27 -2.02
N ILE A 129 3.55 -2.60 -1.89
CA ILE A 129 3.59 -3.31 -0.60
C ILE A 129 4.99 -3.84 -0.36
N ARG A 130 5.53 -3.56 0.82
CA ARG A 130 6.76 -4.17 1.32
C ARG A 130 6.43 -5.52 1.96
N ILE A 131 7.29 -6.51 1.70
CA ILE A 131 7.28 -7.78 2.44
C ILE A 131 8.69 -8.14 2.89
N ALA A 132 8.83 -8.47 4.16
CA ALA A 132 10.10 -8.83 4.76
C ALA A 132 9.99 -10.08 5.64
N ARG A 133 11.06 -10.87 5.63
CA ARG A 133 11.23 -12.06 6.44
C ARG A 133 12.37 -11.84 7.41
N TYR A 134 12.04 -11.95 8.69
CA TYR A 134 12.97 -11.85 9.79
C TYR A 134 13.04 -13.18 10.55
N ARG A 135 14.23 -13.55 10.99
CA ARG A 135 14.46 -14.67 11.90
C ARG A 135 14.70 -14.14 13.31
N ARG A 136 14.07 -14.74 14.30
CA ARG A 136 14.35 -14.47 15.71
C ARG A 136 15.78 -14.91 16.03
N THR A 137 16.55 -13.99 16.62
CA THR A 137 17.86 -14.26 17.21
C THR A 137 17.72 -14.69 18.67
#